data_AF-A0A5A7U684-F1
#
_entry.id   AF-A0A5A7U684-F1
#
_cell.length_a   1.000
_cell.length_b   1.000
_cell.length_c   1.000
_cell.angle_alpha   90.00
_cell.angle_beta   90.00
_cell.angle_gamma   90.00
#
_symmetry.space_group_name_H-M   'P 1'
#
loop_
_entity.id
_entity.type
_entity.pdbx_description
1 polymer ?
#
loop_
_entity_poly.entity_id
_entity_poly.type
_entity_poly.pdbx_seq_one_letter_code
_entity_poly.pdbx_strand_id
1 'polypeptide(L)' 'MDQEAARTARESLDLTFHMSNVLDSGIDRHTLSVLIALCDMGVNPEALAAVVKELRREPPSSETNLTWMASCDRWLGV' A
#
# COMPACT_ATOMS: atom_id res chain seq x y z
N MET A 1 -21.94 -16.21 -5.49
CA MET A 1 -20.72 -16.18 -6.30
C MET A 1 -19.70 -15.17 -5.76
N ASP A 2 -20.13 -14.11 -5.07
CA ASP A 2 -19.22 -13.12 -4.44
C ASP A 2 -18.45 -13.61 -3.19
N GLN A 3 -19.01 -14.56 -2.44
CA GLN A 3 -18.36 -15.07 -1.22
C GLN A 3 -17.06 -15.84 -1.49
N GLU A 4 -16.95 -16.49 -2.65
CA GLU A 4 -15.75 -17.23 -3.02
C GLU A 4 -14.62 -16.28 -3.44
N ALA A 5 -14.94 -15.27 -4.26
CA ALA A 5 -14.00 -14.20 -4.61
C ALA A 5 -13.48 -13.45 -3.39
N ALA A 6 -14.36 -13.11 -2.44
CA ALA A 6 -13.97 -12.46 -1.19
C ALA A 6 -13.08 -13.35 -0.29
N ARG A 7 -13.28 -14.67 -0.32
CA ARG A 7 -12.43 -15.64 0.38
C ARG A 7 -11.06 -15.72 -0.28
N THR A 8 -11.01 -15.89 -1.60
CA THR A 8 -9.76 -15.94 -2.37
C THR A 8 -8.94 -14.67 -2.20
N ALA A 9 -9.56 -13.49 -2.21
CA ALA A 9 -8.87 -12.22 -1.98
C ALA A 9 -8.24 -12.14 -0.57
N ARG A 10 -8.95 -12.62 0.45
CA ARG A 10 -8.42 -12.68 1.82
C ARG A 10 -7.26 -13.65 1.96
N GLU A 11 -7.38 -14.84 1.37
CA GLU A 11 -6.31 -15.85 1.38
C GLU A 11 -5.07 -15.37 0.62
N SER A 12 -5.27 -14.70 -0.53
CA SER A 12 -4.18 -14.09 -1.29
C SER A 12 -3.46 -13.02 -0.47
N LEU A 13 -4.21 -12.13 0.18
CA LEU A 13 -3.63 -11.09 1.04
C LEU A 13 -2.88 -11.67 2.25
N ASP A 14 -3.40 -12.73 2.85
CA ASP A 14 -2.76 -13.41 3.98
C ASP A 14 -1.43 -14.05 3.57
N LEU A 15 -1.42 -14.72 2.42
CA LEU A 15 -0.21 -15.32 1.85
C LEU A 15 0.84 -14.25 1.53
N THR A 16 0.45 -13.15 0.88
CA THR A 16 1.37 -12.04 0.58
C THR A 16 1.92 -11.39 1.84
N PHE A 17 1.10 -11.27 2.90
CA PHE A 17 1.56 -10.77 4.19
C PHE A 17 2.58 -11.72 4.83
N HIS A 18 2.37 -13.03 4.74
CA HIS A 18 3.33 -14.01 5.20
C HIS A 18 4.68 -13.90 4.46
N MET A 19 4.64 -13.74 3.14
CA MET A 19 5.85 -13.51 2.33
C MET A 19 6.57 -12.23 2.74
N SER A 20 5.84 -11.13 2.97
CA SER A 20 6.39 -9.85 3.45
C SER A 20 7.08 -9.98 4.81
N ASN A 21 6.50 -10.75 5.73
CA ASN A 21 7.11 -11.03 7.05
C ASN A 21 8.39 -11.87 6.94
N VAL A 22 8.41 -12.88 6.07
CA VAL A 22 9.61 -13.69 5.83
C VAL A 22 10.76 -12.84 5.28
N LEU A 23 10.42 -11.85 4.43
CA LEU A 23 11.38 -10.89 3.87
C LEU A 23 11.73 -9.74 4.82
N ASP A 24 11.23 -9.76 6.06
CA ASP A 24 11.36 -8.69 7.07
C ASP A 24 11.06 -7.30 6.49
N SER A 25 10.07 -7.22 5.59
CA SER A 25 9.74 -5.97 4.93
C SER A 25 9.12 -4.97 5.90
N GLY A 26 8.60 -5.41 7.06
CA GLY A 26 8.04 -4.55 8.09
C GLY A 26 6.82 -3.74 7.62
N ILE A 27 6.05 -4.30 6.69
CA ILE A 27 4.83 -3.71 6.12
C ILE A 27 3.62 -4.30 6.86
N ASP A 28 2.74 -3.44 7.39
CA ASP A 28 1.51 -3.85 8.07
C ASP A 28 0.47 -4.40 7.07
N ARG A 29 -0.43 -5.26 7.56
CA ARG A 29 -1.50 -5.88 6.76
C ARG A 29 -2.42 -4.85 6.11
N HIS A 30 -2.68 -3.74 6.78
CA HIS A 30 -3.47 -2.64 6.21
C HIS A 30 -2.73 -1.96 5.06
N THR A 31 -1.47 -1.61 5.26
CA THR A 31 -0.62 -1.02 4.21
C THR A 31 -0.54 -1.94 3.01
N LEU A 32 -0.31 -3.23 3.21
CA LEU A 32 -0.26 -4.21 2.13
C LEU A 32 -1.56 -4.28 1.33
N SER A 33 -2.72 -4.20 2.00
CA SER A 33 -4.02 -4.15 1.32
C SER A 33 -4.15 -2.93 0.39
N VAL A 34 -3.67 -1.77 0.84
CA VAL A 34 -3.67 -0.54 0.04
C VAL A 34 -2.71 -0.68 -1.14
N LEU A 35 -1.52 -1.23 -0.93
CA LEU A 35 -0.54 -1.44 -2.00
C LEU A 35 -1.09 -2.38 -3.09
N ILE A 36 -1.79 -3.45 -2.71
CA ILE A 36 -2.43 -4.36 -3.67
C ILE A 36 -3.50 -3.62 -4.48
N ALA A 37 -4.35 -2.82 -3.83
CA ALA A 37 -5.37 -2.02 -4.54
C ALA A 37 -4.75 -0.98 -5.49
N LEU A 38 -3.62 -0.38 -5.11
CA LEU A 38 -2.86 0.54 -5.99
C LEU A 38 -2.28 -0.21 -7.20
N CYS A 39 -1.73 -1.41 -6.99
CA CYS A 39 -1.25 -2.27 -8.08
C CYS A 39 -2.39 -2.70 -9.01
N ASP A 40 -3.58 -3.00 -8.49
CA ASP A 40 -4.78 -3.33 -9.28
C ASP A 40 -5.24 -2.16 -10.16
N MET A 41 -4.97 -0.92 -9.76
CA MET A 41 -5.21 0.28 -10.58
C MET A 41 -4.14 0.52 -11.66
N GLY A 42 -3.16 -0.38 -11.79
CA GLY A 42 -2.10 -0.29 -12.79
C GLY A 42 -0.87 0.52 -12.37
N VAL A 43 -0.73 0.82 -11.08
CA VAL A 43 0.49 1.46 -10.54
C VAL A 43 1.66 0.48 -10.62
N ASN A 44 2.83 0.97 -11.07
CA ASN A 44 4.04 0.15 -11.12
C ASN A 44 4.49 -0.23 -9.69
N PRO A 45 4.59 -1.53 -9.35
CA PRO A 45 5.00 -1.98 -8.02
C PRO A 45 6.43 -1.53 -7.65
N GLU A 46 7.34 -1.35 -8.60
CA GLU A 46 8.69 -0.85 -8.33
C GLU A 46 8.68 0.62 -7.89
N ALA A 47 7.89 1.45 -8.56
CA ALA A 47 7.71 2.85 -8.19
C ALA A 47 7.01 2.96 -6.82
N LEU A 48 6.01 2.11 -6.59
CA LEU A 48 5.30 2.04 -5.32
C LEU A 48 6.22 1.63 -4.15
N ALA A 49 7.11 0.67 -4.37
CA ALA A 49 8.10 0.26 -3.37
C ALA A 49 9.09 1.40 -3.03
N ALA A 50 9.48 2.21 -4.01
CA ALA A 50 10.32 3.39 -3.77
C ALA A 50 9.59 4.43 -2.90
N VAL A 51 8.32 4.73 -3.21
CA VAL A 51 7.49 5.65 -2.40
C VAL A 51 7.30 5.13 -0.98
N VAL A 52 6.99 3.84 -0.79
CA VAL A 52 6.85 3.24 0.55
C VAL A 52 8.16 3.30 1.34
N LYS A 53 9.31 3.11 0.69
CA LYS A 53 10.61 3.24 1.35
C LYS A 53 10.89 4.67 1.80
N GLU A 54 10.62 5.66 0.95
CA GLU A 54 10.79 7.08 1.30
C GLU A 54 9.83 7.49 2.43
N LEU A 55 8.54 7.12 2.35
CA LEU A 55 7.53 7.40 3.38
C LEU A 55 7.86 6.77 4.74
N ARG A 56 8.57 5.63 4.77
CA ARG A 56 9.02 5.00 6.03
C ARG A 56 10.32 5.60 6.56
N ARG A 57 11.11 6.25 5.69
CA ARG A 57 12.37 6.91 6.05
C ARG A 57 12.12 8.27 6.69
N GLU A 58 11.04 8.94 6.28
CA GLU A 58 10.52 10.12 6.95
C GLU A 58 9.69 9.69 8.17
N PRO A 59 10.08 10.01 9.42
CA PRO A 59 9.19 9.83 10.56
C PRO A 59 7.92 10.68 10.34
N PRO A 60 6.79 10.39 11.03
CA PRO A 60 5.59 11.22 10.96
C PRO A 60 5.85 12.59 11.62
N SER A 61 6.63 13.45 10.97
CA SER A 61 6.62 14.88 11.22
C SER A 61 5.25 15.37 10.78
N SER A 62 4.43 15.76 11.76
CA SER A 62 3.04 16.18 11.58
C SER A 62 2.83 17.31 10.56
N GLU A 63 3.91 17.96 10.11
CA GLU A 63 3.93 18.98 9.05
C GLU A 63 3.87 18.41 7.61
N THR A 64 4.41 17.22 7.34
CA THR A 64 4.49 16.69 5.95
C THR A 64 3.18 16.06 5.47
N ASN A 65 2.31 15.62 6.41
CA ASN A 65 1.02 14.99 6.08
C ASN A 65 0.11 15.93 5.26
N LEU A 66 0.17 17.23 5.53
CA LEU A 66 -0.61 18.24 4.81
C LEU A 66 -0.15 18.41 3.36
N THR A 67 1.15 18.29 3.09
CA THR A 67 1.72 18.45 1.75
C THR A 67 1.46 17.23 0.87
N TRP A 68 1.55 16.01 1.43
CA TRP A 68 1.22 14.78 0.71
C TRP A 68 -0.27 14.68 0.40
N MET A 69 -1.16 15.05 1.34
CA MET A 69 -2.61 15.12 1.07
C MET A 69 -2.91 16.15 -0.03
N ALA A 70 -2.35 17.36 0.05
CA ALA A 70 -2.55 18.38 -0.98
C ALA A 70 -1.99 17.98 -2.37
N SER A 71 -0.93 17.18 -2.39
CA SER A 71 -0.35 16.63 -3.63
C SER A 71 -1.18 15.44 -4.17
N CYS A 72 -1.76 14.63 -3.28
CA CYS A 72 -2.72 13.58 -3.63
C CYS A 72 -4.02 14.16 -4.20
N ASP A 73 -4.59 15.22 -3.60
CA ASP A 73 -5.74 15.96 -4.16
C ASP A 73 -5.43 16.49 -5.56
N ARG A 74 -4.22 17.04 -5.75
CA ARG A 74 -3.76 17.53 -7.06
C ARG A 74 -3.58 16.42 -8.10
N TRP A 75 -3.24 15.20 -7.67
CA TRP A 75 -3.16 14.02 -8.54
C TRP A 75 -4.53 13.39 -8.83
N LEU A 76 -5.49 13.51 -7.90
CA LEU A 76 -6.86 13.02 -8.04
C LEU A 76 -7.81 14.02 -8.70
N GLY A 77 -7.39 15.28 -8.88
CA GLY A 77 -8.11 16.26 -9.70
C GLY A 77 -9.43 16.74 -9.10
N VAL A 78 -9.49 16.95 -7.78
CA VAL A 78 -10.56 17.70 -7.09
C VAL A 78 -10.10 19.10 -6.72
#